data_AF-A0A7Z9KBX4-F1
#
_entry.id   AF-A0A7Z9KBX4-F1
#
_cell.length_a   1.000
_cell.length_b   1.000
_cell.length_c   1.000
_cell.angle_alpha   90.00
_cell.angle_beta   90.00
_cell.angle_gamma   90.00
#
_symmetry.space_group_name_H-M   'P 1'
#
loop_
_entity.id
_entity.type
_entity.pdbx_description
1 polymer ?
#
loop_
_entity_poly.entity_id
_entity_poly.type
_entity_poly.pdbx_seq_one_letter_code
_entity_poly.pdbx_strand_id
1 'polypeptide(L)'
;SYEGEWFTLRDAKLQLKPLQKDMEFAVASMVSPSGMTLAGKHRAGVLSIGSMSREGIRALPMQWSFAEESAAKHGNTVDRKNWRIVLSWHIAETREQAREQARDGLMRHHNEYTVGTLAGGEGVIYKTPDEAVDGVAFGDESTAVIGTPDDLVERIRQMIELTGGFGVVIGFVHDWANRENTLRSWDLVARHVMPEVNGLLDDYRESNKFVIENRETWQRAGDAIASKIRENERALAAAEEDEARGRPILGSGRRLRPGVADTKAEE
;
A
#
# COMPACT_ATOMS: atom_id res chain seq x y z
N SER A 1 5.66 -34.87 -28.28
CA SER A 1 7.01 -34.46 -28.72
C SER A 1 6.98 -32.99 -29.10
N TYR A 2 8.09 -32.27 -28.88
CA TYR A 2 8.23 -30.85 -29.19
C TYR A 2 9.64 -30.61 -29.75
N GLU A 3 9.75 -29.81 -30.82
CA GLU A 3 11.00 -29.39 -31.40
C GLU A 3 11.12 -27.87 -31.25
N GLY A 4 12.08 -27.44 -30.44
CA GLY A 4 12.46 -26.04 -30.30
C GLY A 4 13.85 -25.81 -30.88
N GLU A 5 14.23 -24.54 -30.97
CA GLU A 5 15.56 -24.13 -31.44
C GLU A 5 16.70 -24.69 -30.57
N TRP A 6 16.46 -24.82 -29.26
CA TRP A 6 17.49 -25.19 -28.28
C TRP A 6 17.43 -26.67 -27.85
N PHE A 7 16.29 -27.33 -27.98
CA PHE A 7 16.12 -28.72 -27.55
C PHE A 7 14.94 -29.42 -28.25
N THR A 8 15.04 -30.74 -28.34
CA THR A 8 13.98 -31.63 -28.83
C THR A 8 13.48 -32.52 -27.69
N LEU A 9 12.20 -32.44 -27.38
CA LEU A 9 11.51 -33.35 -26.47
C LEU A 9 10.92 -34.53 -27.26
N ARG A 10 11.47 -35.73 -27.06
CA ARG A 10 10.98 -36.98 -27.66
C ARG A 10 10.10 -37.73 -26.67
N ASP A 11 8.81 -37.82 -26.98
CA ASP A 11 7.78 -38.53 -26.20
C ASP A 11 7.78 -38.23 -24.69
N ALA A 12 8.23 -37.02 -24.33
CA ALA A 12 8.34 -36.58 -22.96
C ALA A 12 6.96 -36.34 -22.34
N LYS A 13 6.82 -36.70 -21.06
CA LYS A 13 5.60 -36.49 -20.26
C LYS A 13 5.98 -36.07 -18.84
N LEU A 14 5.23 -35.11 -18.29
CA LEU A 14 5.34 -34.75 -16.89
C LEU A 14 4.74 -35.87 -16.01
N GLN A 15 5.54 -36.40 -15.09
CA GLN A 15 5.08 -37.39 -14.11
C GLN A 15 4.07 -36.78 -13.12
N LEU A 16 4.30 -35.53 -12.72
CA LEU A 16 3.45 -34.76 -11.83
C LEU A 16 3.01 -33.48 -12.53
N LYS A 17 1.71 -33.20 -12.47
CA LYS A 17 1.14 -31.94 -12.98
C LYS A 17 1.08 -30.92 -11.84
N PRO A 18 1.12 -29.61 -12.15
CA PRO A 18 0.83 -28.58 -11.15
C PRO A 18 -0.57 -28.81 -10.57
N LEU A 19 -0.75 -28.38 -9.31
CA LEU A 19 -2.05 -28.41 -8.65
C LEU A 19 -3.03 -27.47 -9.36
N GLN A 20 -2.56 -26.28 -9.73
CA GLN A 20 -3.32 -25.28 -10.47
C GLN A 20 -3.50 -25.70 -11.93
N LYS A 21 -4.74 -25.60 -12.43
CA LYS A 21 -5.05 -25.76 -13.84
C LYS A 21 -4.44 -24.65 -14.70
N ASP A 22 -4.58 -23.41 -14.21
CA ASP A 22 -4.02 -22.21 -14.82
C ASP A 22 -2.95 -21.65 -13.88
N MET A 23 -1.71 -22.08 -14.11
CA MET A 23 -0.56 -21.61 -13.33
C MET A 23 -0.14 -20.23 -13.82
N GLU A 24 -0.04 -19.26 -12.91
CA GLU A 24 0.43 -17.92 -13.26
C GLU A 24 1.91 -17.95 -13.63
N PHE A 25 2.26 -17.25 -14.70
CA PHE A 25 3.65 -16.94 -15.05
C PHE A 25 3.80 -15.43 -15.14
N ALA A 26 4.94 -14.91 -14.70
CA ALA A 26 5.28 -13.51 -14.86
C ALA A 26 6.61 -13.38 -15.61
N VAL A 27 6.70 -12.39 -16.51
CA VAL A 27 7.93 -12.09 -17.25
C VAL A 27 8.59 -10.87 -16.63
N ALA A 28 9.90 -10.96 -16.38
CA ALA A 28 10.68 -9.83 -15.93
C ALA A 28 10.81 -8.79 -17.05
N SER A 29 10.53 -7.52 -16.72
CA SER A 29 10.69 -6.38 -17.59
C SER A 29 11.57 -5.33 -16.91
N MET A 30 12.53 -4.80 -17.66
CA MET A 30 13.43 -3.75 -17.18
C MET A 30 13.37 -2.56 -18.12
N VAL A 31 14.34 -2.37 -19.03
CA VAL A 31 14.33 -1.25 -19.99
C VAL A 31 13.73 -1.64 -21.34
N SER A 32 14.02 -2.85 -21.84
CA SER A 32 13.57 -3.30 -23.16
C SER A 32 12.08 -3.64 -23.22
N PRO A 33 11.41 -3.47 -24.37
CA PRO A 33 10.00 -3.83 -24.56
C PRO A 33 9.74 -5.35 -24.57
N SER A 34 10.79 -6.18 -24.62
CA SER A 34 10.69 -7.64 -24.78
C SER A 34 9.85 -8.31 -23.68
N GLY A 35 10.03 -7.92 -22.41
CA GLY A 35 9.28 -8.49 -21.29
C GLY A 35 7.79 -8.21 -21.40
N MET A 36 7.43 -6.95 -21.65
CA MET A 36 6.04 -6.51 -21.85
C MET A 36 5.40 -7.17 -23.09
N THR A 37 6.16 -7.25 -24.19
CA THR A 37 5.69 -7.89 -25.43
C THR A 37 5.41 -9.37 -25.23
N LEU A 38 6.30 -10.09 -24.52
CA LEU A 38 6.09 -11.50 -24.16
C LEU A 38 4.86 -11.67 -23.26
N ALA A 39 4.66 -10.77 -22.30
CA ALA A 39 3.50 -10.79 -21.43
C ALA A 39 2.18 -10.68 -22.22
N GLY A 40 2.08 -9.72 -23.14
CA GLY A 40 0.91 -9.58 -24.01
C GLY A 40 0.70 -10.78 -24.93
N LYS A 41 1.77 -11.32 -25.53
CA LYS A 41 1.71 -12.48 -26.43
C LYS A 41 1.28 -13.77 -25.71
N HIS A 42 1.71 -13.96 -24.47
CA HIS A 42 1.53 -15.21 -23.73
C HIS A 42 0.51 -15.14 -22.59
N ARG A 43 -0.17 -13.99 -22.41
CA ARG A 43 -1.08 -13.73 -21.28
C ARG A 43 -0.39 -13.93 -19.92
N ALA A 44 0.88 -13.57 -19.85
CA ALA A 44 1.64 -13.64 -18.61
C ALA A 44 1.49 -12.34 -17.82
N GLY A 45 1.67 -12.41 -16.50
CA GLY A 45 1.90 -11.24 -15.68
C GLY A 45 3.26 -10.60 -15.98
N VAL A 46 3.52 -9.46 -15.36
CA VAL A 46 4.78 -8.73 -15.52
C VAL A 46 5.39 -8.43 -14.16
N LEU A 47 6.72 -8.56 -14.08
CA LEU A 47 7.54 -8.06 -12.99
C LEU A 47 8.40 -6.91 -13.50
N SER A 48 8.02 -5.67 -13.20
CA SER A 48 8.82 -4.49 -13.52
C SER A 48 9.92 -4.30 -12.50
N ILE A 49 11.14 -4.68 -12.89
CA ILE A 49 12.39 -4.51 -12.14
C ILE A 49 13.00 -3.12 -12.43
N GLY A 50 12.70 -2.56 -13.61
CA GLY A 50 13.19 -1.24 -14.03
C GLY A 50 12.78 -0.08 -13.12
N SER A 51 11.78 -0.25 -12.25
CA SER A 51 11.39 0.75 -11.24
C SER A 51 12.47 1.05 -10.19
N MET A 52 13.58 0.32 -10.19
CA MET A 52 14.76 0.63 -9.37
C MET A 52 15.72 1.65 -10.04
N SER A 53 15.42 2.10 -11.26
CA SER A 53 16.12 3.21 -11.90
C SER A 53 15.16 4.34 -12.30
N ARG A 54 15.72 5.53 -12.48
CA ARG A 54 14.96 6.75 -12.79
C ARG A 54 14.28 6.67 -14.14
N GLU A 55 15.05 6.24 -15.13
CA GLU A 55 14.61 6.05 -16.51
C GLU A 55 13.52 4.99 -16.57
N GLY A 56 13.68 3.92 -15.78
CA GLY A 56 12.69 2.86 -15.71
C GLY A 56 11.38 3.31 -15.08
N ILE A 57 11.38 4.06 -13.98
CA ILE A 57 10.16 4.62 -13.37
C ILE A 57 9.39 5.50 -14.37
N ARG A 58 10.07 6.44 -15.03
CA ARG A 58 9.45 7.32 -16.05
C ARG A 58 8.90 6.54 -17.24
N ALA A 59 9.54 5.44 -17.59
CA ALA A 59 9.13 4.59 -18.69
C ALA A 59 7.93 3.69 -18.35
N LEU A 60 7.59 3.45 -17.07
CA LEU A 60 6.56 2.47 -16.70
C LEU A 60 5.21 2.65 -17.44
N PRO A 61 4.66 3.87 -17.62
CA PRO A 61 3.41 4.03 -18.35
C PRO A 61 3.53 3.61 -19.82
N MET A 62 4.64 3.98 -20.47
CA MET A 62 4.96 3.58 -21.84
C MET A 62 5.23 2.07 -21.93
N GLN A 63 5.87 1.47 -20.93
CA GLN A 63 6.14 0.04 -20.93
C GLN A 63 4.85 -0.78 -20.93
N TRP A 64 3.84 -0.36 -20.16
CA TRP A 64 2.55 -1.04 -20.14
C TRP A 64 1.87 -1.04 -21.52
N SER A 65 1.99 0.04 -22.31
CA SER A 65 1.38 0.09 -23.63
C SER A 65 1.93 -0.98 -24.57
N PHE A 66 3.21 -1.36 -24.45
CA PHE A 66 3.78 -2.47 -25.23
C PHE A 66 3.13 -3.82 -24.91
N ALA A 67 2.70 -4.03 -23.66
CA ALA A 67 1.98 -5.24 -23.29
C ALA A 67 0.57 -5.25 -23.90
N GLU A 68 -0.13 -4.11 -23.87
CA GLU A 68 -1.46 -3.94 -24.47
C GLU A 68 -1.42 -4.13 -25.99
N GLU A 69 -0.48 -3.48 -26.67
CA GLU A 69 -0.28 -3.59 -28.12
C GLU A 69 0.04 -5.03 -28.54
N SER A 70 0.95 -5.70 -27.82
CA SER A 70 1.29 -7.09 -28.08
C SER A 70 0.10 -8.03 -27.80
N ALA A 71 -0.66 -7.79 -26.73
CA ALA A 71 -1.86 -8.56 -26.43
C ALA A 71 -2.88 -8.44 -27.56
N ALA A 72 -3.21 -7.22 -27.99
CA ALA A 72 -4.12 -6.97 -29.09
C ALA A 72 -3.66 -7.65 -30.39
N LYS A 73 -2.36 -7.56 -30.73
CA LYS A 73 -1.77 -8.21 -31.90
C LYS A 73 -1.94 -9.73 -31.91
N HIS A 74 -2.00 -10.36 -30.73
CA HIS A 74 -2.14 -11.80 -30.58
C HIS A 74 -3.54 -12.26 -30.16
N GLY A 75 -4.54 -11.37 -30.19
CA GLY A 75 -5.92 -11.70 -29.80
C GLY A 75 -6.09 -11.98 -28.30
N ASN A 76 -5.21 -11.44 -27.47
CA ASN A 76 -5.20 -11.58 -26.02
C ASN A 76 -5.60 -10.26 -25.33
N THR A 77 -5.79 -10.34 -24.02
CA THR A 77 -5.88 -9.19 -23.11
C THR A 77 -4.86 -9.34 -21.97
N VAL A 78 -4.47 -8.22 -21.38
CA VAL A 78 -3.64 -8.14 -20.18
C VAL A 78 -4.40 -7.40 -19.09
N ASP A 79 -4.17 -7.77 -17.83
CA ASP A 79 -4.80 -7.15 -16.66
C ASP A 79 -3.70 -6.54 -15.78
N ARG A 80 -3.87 -5.28 -15.40
CA ARG A 80 -2.98 -4.55 -14.49
C ARG A 80 -2.88 -5.21 -13.12
N LYS A 81 -3.88 -6.00 -12.71
CA LYS A 81 -3.80 -6.85 -11.51
C LYS A 81 -2.64 -7.85 -11.55
N ASN A 82 -2.21 -8.25 -12.75
CA ASN A 82 -1.09 -9.17 -12.95
C ASN A 82 0.26 -8.43 -13.13
N TRP A 83 0.25 -7.10 -13.02
CA TRP A 83 1.45 -6.27 -13.08
C TRP A 83 1.99 -6.01 -11.68
N ARG A 84 3.25 -6.39 -11.49
CA ARG A 84 4.03 -6.20 -10.27
C ARG A 84 5.10 -5.14 -10.48
N ILE A 85 5.20 -4.20 -9.54
CA ILE A 85 6.27 -3.19 -9.51
C ILE A 85 7.19 -3.51 -8.34
N VAL A 86 8.50 -3.60 -8.62
CA VAL A 86 9.51 -3.84 -7.59
C VAL A 86 9.94 -2.50 -6.98
N LEU A 87 9.86 -2.38 -5.67
CA LEU A 87 10.35 -1.22 -4.93
C LEU A 87 11.38 -1.65 -3.88
N SER A 88 12.32 -0.78 -3.56
CA SER A 88 13.29 -0.96 -2.48
C SER A 88 13.00 0.02 -1.36
N TRP A 89 13.01 -0.44 -0.11
CA TRP A 89 12.76 0.43 1.02
C TRP A 89 13.38 -0.06 2.33
N HIS A 90 13.63 0.89 3.22
CA HIS A 90 13.85 0.62 4.64
C HIS A 90 13.10 1.67 5.46
N ILE A 91 12.12 1.24 6.25
CA ILE A 91 11.30 2.14 7.06
C ILE A 91 11.47 1.88 8.56
N ALA A 92 11.31 2.92 9.36
CA ALA A 92 11.35 2.89 10.81
C ALA A 92 10.30 3.83 11.41
N GLU A 93 10.24 3.93 12.74
CA GLU A 93 9.31 4.84 13.45
C GLU A 93 9.56 6.31 13.10
N THR A 94 10.82 6.66 12.81
CA THR A 94 11.20 8.01 12.39
C THR A 94 12.15 7.96 11.19
N ARG A 95 12.19 9.05 10.40
CA ARG A 95 13.08 9.15 9.23
C ARG A 95 14.55 9.08 9.64
N GLU A 96 14.91 9.67 10.77
CA GLU A 96 16.27 9.67 11.31
C GLU A 96 16.70 8.24 11.67
N GLN A 97 15.82 7.46 12.30
CA GLN A 97 16.09 6.07 12.61
C GLN A 97 16.27 5.23 11.34
N ALA A 98 15.39 5.40 10.34
CA ALA A 98 15.50 4.68 9.09
C ALA A 98 16.83 4.98 8.37
N ARG A 99 17.22 6.27 8.34
CA ARG A 99 18.50 6.71 7.79
C ARG A 99 19.68 6.10 8.53
N GLU A 100 19.71 6.22 9.86
CA GLU A 100 20.79 5.69 10.69
C GLU A 100 20.97 4.18 10.46
N GLN A 101 19.87 3.44 10.39
CA GLN A 101 19.90 1.98 10.22
C GLN A 101 20.34 1.53 8.83
N ALA A 102 20.04 2.31 7.78
CA ALA A 102 20.23 1.89 6.39
C ALA A 102 21.51 2.44 5.72
N ARG A 103 22.03 3.61 6.16
CA ARG A 103 23.02 4.38 5.40
C ARG A 103 24.27 3.59 5.02
N ASP A 104 24.84 2.85 5.97
CA ASP A 104 26.11 2.15 5.75
C ASP A 104 25.94 0.95 4.82
N GLY A 105 24.86 0.18 5.00
CA GLY A 105 24.57 -0.96 4.15
C GLY A 105 24.15 -0.52 2.75
N LEU A 106 23.37 0.55 2.62
CA LEU A 106 23.01 1.13 1.32
C LEU A 106 24.25 1.57 0.55
N MET A 107 25.18 2.30 1.18
CA MET A 107 26.40 2.74 0.50
C MET A 107 27.23 1.56 -0.01
N ARG A 108 27.43 0.53 0.82
CA ARG A 108 28.15 -0.69 0.40
C ARG A 108 27.43 -1.41 -0.73
N HIS A 109 26.13 -1.66 -0.57
CA HIS A 109 25.31 -2.31 -1.59
C HIS A 109 25.35 -1.54 -2.91
N HIS A 110 25.26 -0.21 -2.88
CA HIS A 110 25.34 0.62 -4.08
C HIS A 110 26.73 0.59 -4.71
N ASN A 111 27.78 0.93 -3.95
CA ASN A 111 29.13 1.08 -4.50
C ASN A 111 29.72 -0.26 -4.95
N GLU A 112 29.59 -1.31 -4.14
CA GLU A 112 30.25 -2.60 -4.37
C GLU A 112 29.44 -3.52 -5.28
N TYR A 113 28.13 -3.64 -5.01
CA TYR A 113 27.27 -4.55 -5.77
C TYR A 113 26.66 -3.88 -7.01
N THR A 114 25.92 -2.78 -6.85
CA THR A 114 25.27 -2.13 -8.00
C THR A 114 26.30 -1.56 -9.00
N VAL A 115 27.24 -0.74 -8.54
CA VAL A 115 28.21 -0.10 -9.43
C VAL A 115 29.38 -1.03 -9.73
N GLY A 116 30.09 -1.49 -8.70
CA GLY A 116 31.31 -2.27 -8.86
C GLY A 116 31.10 -3.61 -9.57
N THR A 117 30.01 -4.32 -9.25
CA THR A 117 29.74 -5.66 -9.81
C THR A 117 28.82 -5.61 -11.03
N LEU A 118 27.61 -5.05 -10.89
CA LEU A 118 26.60 -5.13 -11.95
C LEU A 118 26.84 -4.15 -13.10
N ALA A 119 27.35 -2.96 -12.80
CA ALA A 119 27.65 -1.93 -13.81
C ALA A 119 29.13 -1.91 -14.25
N GLY A 120 29.94 -2.89 -13.81
CA GLY A 120 31.36 -2.98 -14.20
C GLY A 120 32.21 -1.78 -13.78
N GLY A 121 31.81 -1.05 -12.73
CA GLY A 121 32.45 0.16 -12.25
C GLY A 121 31.91 1.46 -12.85
N GLU A 122 30.95 1.41 -13.76
CA GLU A 122 30.32 2.60 -14.32
C GLU A 122 29.17 3.09 -13.44
N GLY A 123 29.31 4.27 -12.85
CA GLY A 123 28.25 4.88 -12.03
C GLY A 123 28.76 5.87 -11.01
N VAL A 124 27.84 6.43 -10.24
CA VAL A 124 28.16 7.32 -9.12
C VAL A 124 28.67 6.47 -7.96
N ILE A 125 29.90 6.73 -7.52
CA ILE A 125 30.44 6.18 -6.27
C ILE A 125 30.27 7.23 -5.19
N TYR A 126 29.46 6.92 -4.18
CA TYR A 126 29.29 7.79 -3.02
C TYR A 126 30.51 7.69 -2.11
N LYS A 127 30.89 8.81 -1.47
CA LYS A 127 32.05 8.84 -0.56
C LYS A 127 31.64 8.69 0.89
N THR A 128 30.41 9.07 1.22
CA THR A 128 29.87 8.92 2.57
C THR A 128 28.52 8.20 2.56
N PRO A 129 28.14 7.54 3.67
CA PRO A 129 26.83 6.91 3.81
C PRO A 129 25.67 7.90 3.64
N ASP A 130 25.84 9.13 4.14
CA ASP A 130 24.83 10.18 4.04
C ASP A 130 24.60 10.62 2.60
N GLU A 131 25.67 10.85 1.83
CA GLU A 131 25.56 11.16 0.39
C GLU A 131 24.80 10.06 -0.36
N ALA A 132 25.03 8.79 0.00
CA ALA A 132 24.37 7.65 -0.63
C ALA A 132 22.86 7.64 -0.34
N VAL A 133 22.48 7.87 0.92
CA VAL A 133 21.06 7.97 1.28
C VAL A 133 20.40 9.17 0.60
N ASP A 134 21.04 10.34 0.58
CA ASP A 134 20.48 11.53 -0.05
C ASP A 134 20.28 11.33 -1.56
N GLY A 135 21.27 10.72 -2.23
CA GLY A 135 21.21 10.45 -3.67
C GLY A 135 20.19 9.39 -4.08
N VAL A 136 19.95 8.38 -3.23
CA VAL A 136 19.10 7.22 -3.57
C VAL A 136 17.66 7.40 -3.05
N ALA A 137 17.47 7.99 -1.85
CA ALA A 137 16.18 8.03 -1.16
C ALA A 137 15.53 9.43 -1.06
N PHE A 138 16.28 10.53 -1.24
CA PHE A 138 15.76 11.89 -1.00
C PHE A 138 15.92 12.86 -2.18
N GLY A 139 16.46 12.42 -3.31
CA GLY A 139 16.47 13.23 -4.53
C GLY A 139 15.11 13.29 -5.23
N ASP A 140 14.89 14.31 -6.07
CA ASP A 140 13.68 14.50 -6.90
C ASP A 140 13.34 13.27 -7.79
N GLU A 141 14.30 12.38 -7.99
CA GLU A 141 14.20 11.17 -8.80
C GLU A 141 14.51 9.91 -7.99
N SER A 142 14.14 9.90 -6.71
CA SER A 142 14.45 8.80 -5.79
C SER A 142 13.98 7.42 -6.28
N THR A 143 14.88 6.43 -6.17
CA THR A 143 14.65 5.03 -6.58
C THR A 143 14.33 4.10 -5.41
N ALA A 144 14.33 4.63 -4.18
CA ALA A 144 14.09 3.88 -2.95
C ALA A 144 13.35 4.71 -1.91
N VAL A 145 12.76 4.07 -0.90
CA VAL A 145 12.18 4.78 0.24
C VAL A 145 13.00 4.51 1.50
N ILE A 146 13.58 5.55 2.10
CA ILE A 146 14.14 5.49 3.45
C ILE A 146 13.38 6.50 4.30
N GLY A 147 12.59 6.02 5.26
CA GLY A 147 11.69 6.92 5.99
C GLY A 147 10.73 6.22 6.95
N THR A 148 9.50 6.71 7.03
CA THR A 148 8.43 6.16 7.85
C THR A 148 7.44 5.33 7.01
N PRO A 149 6.47 4.62 7.63
CA PRO A 149 5.38 3.99 6.88
C PRO A 149 4.63 4.96 5.95
N ASP A 150 4.41 6.20 6.39
CA ASP A 150 3.71 7.21 5.60
C ASP A 150 4.46 7.56 4.31
N ASP A 151 5.80 7.66 4.38
CA ASP A 151 6.64 7.91 3.20
C ASP A 151 6.50 6.79 2.16
N LEU A 152 6.41 5.52 2.60
CA LEU A 152 6.20 4.39 1.70
C LEU A 152 4.78 4.35 1.13
N VAL A 153 3.76 4.67 1.94
CA VAL A 153 2.37 4.79 1.46
C VAL A 153 2.27 5.88 0.38
N GLU A 154 2.85 7.05 0.63
CA GLU A 154 2.87 8.15 -0.32
C GLU A 154 3.55 7.72 -1.63
N ARG A 155 4.73 7.09 -1.54
CA ARG A 155 5.43 6.59 -2.71
C ARG A 155 4.60 5.61 -3.53
N ILE A 156 3.93 4.66 -2.88
CA ILE A 156 3.07 3.69 -3.57
C ILE A 156 1.90 4.39 -4.26
N ARG A 157 1.26 5.37 -3.61
CA ARG A 157 0.17 6.16 -4.21
C ARG A 157 0.65 6.94 -5.44
N GLN A 158 1.82 7.58 -5.37
CA GLN A 158 2.43 8.25 -6.52
C GLN A 158 2.68 7.28 -7.68
N MET A 159 3.13 6.05 -7.38
CA MET A 159 3.33 5.03 -8.42
C MET A 159 2.00 4.57 -9.04
N ILE A 160 0.93 4.45 -8.24
CA ILE A 160 -0.40 4.13 -8.74
C ILE A 160 -0.87 5.23 -9.70
N GLU A 161 -0.74 6.49 -9.31
CA GLU A 161 -1.11 7.64 -10.13
C GLU A 161 -0.30 7.70 -11.42
N LEU A 162 1.03 7.62 -11.32
CA LEU A 162 1.95 7.68 -12.47
C LEU A 162 1.63 6.59 -13.50
N THR A 163 1.36 5.38 -13.04
CA THR A 163 1.18 4.22 -13.92
C THR A 163 -0.26 4.02 -14.40
N GLY A 164 -1.23 4.69 -13.79
CA GLY A 164 -2.66 4.39 -13.97
C GLY A 164 -3.09 3.09 -13.28
N GLY A 165 -2.32 2.62 -12.28
CA GLY A 165 -2.61 1.45 -11.46
C GLY A 165 -1.86 0.18 -11.85
N PHE A 166 -1.61 -0.65 -10.85
CA PHE A 166 -0.96 -1.97 -10.94
C PHE A 166 -1.46 -2.85 -9.78
N GLY A 167 -1.21 -4.16 -9.85
CA GLY A 167 -1.81 -5.12 -8.91
C GLY A 167 -1.01 -5.38 -7.65
N VAL A 168 0.32 -5.32 -7.73
CA VAL A 168 1.18 -5.78 -6.63
C VAL A 168 2.45 -4.93 -6.52
N VAL A 169 2.78 -4.49 -5.30
CA VAL A 169 4.13 -4.02 -4.95
C VAL A 169 4.93 -5.23 -4.48
N ILE A 170 6.13 -5.41 -5.02
CA ILE A 170 7.09 -6.41 -4.54
C ILE A 170 8.26 -5.67 -3.90
N GLY A 171 8.56 -5.99 -2.64
CA GLY A 171 9.75 -5.47 -1.99
C GLY A 171 10.99 -6.24 -2.36
N PHE A 172 12.00 -5.52 -2.81
CA PHE A 172 13.32 -6.08 -3.03
C PHE A 172 14.05 -6.24 -1.70
N VAL A 173 14.51 -7.45 -1.41
CA VAL A 173 15.31 -7.72 -0.21
C VAL A 173 16.75 -7.31 -0.48
N HIS A 174 17.29 -6.47 0.40
CA HIS A 174 18.62 -5.87 0.29
C HIS A 174 19.32 -5.81 1.65
N ASP A 175 20.65 -5.71 1.63
CA ASP A 175 21.51 -5.73 2.81
C ASP A 175 21.80 -4.32 3.38
N TRP A 176 20.78 -3.46 3.47
CA TRP A 176 20.94 -2.08 3.94
C TRP A 176 21.05 -1.97 5.47
N ALA A 177 20.31 -2.83 6.18
CA ALA A 177 20.25 -2.83 7.63
C ALA A 177 20.56 -4.23 8.18
N ASN A 178 20.79 -4.31 9.50
CA ASN A 178 20.92 -5.61 10.17
C ASN A 178 19.58 -6.37 10.17
N ARG A 179 19.63 -7.68 10.44
CA ARG A 179 18.46 -8.57 10.41
C ARG A 179 17.29 -8.07 11.28
N GLU A 180 17.56 -7.59 12.48
CA GLU A 180 16.52 -7.13 13.41
C GLU A 180 15.78 -5.92 12.85
N ASN A 181 16.52 -4.92 12.37
CA ASN A 181 15.96 -3.72 11.78
C ASN A 181 15.23 -4.03 10.47
N THR A 182 15.76 -4.93 9.63
CA THR A 182 15.05 -5.39 8.43
C THR A 182 13.72 -6.03 8.78
N LEU A 183 13.69 -6.95 9.76
CA LEU A 183 12.44 -7.59 10.20
C LEU A 183 11.44 -6.57 10.76
N ARG A 184 11.91 -5.59 11.53
CA ARG A 184 11.05 -4.52 12.05
C ARG A 184 10.49 -3.64 10.95
N SER A 185 11.29 -3.29 9.94
CA SER A 185 10.83 -2.56 8.74
C SER A 185 9.69 -3.32 8.04
N TRP A 186 9.82 -4.64 7.85
CA TRP A 186 8.75 -5.46 7.27
C TRP A 186 7.50 -5.61 8.16
N ASP A 187 7.67 -5.66 9.49
CA ASP A 187 6.53 -5.61 10.43
C ASP A 187 5.77 -4.28 10.32
N LEU A 188 6.48 -3.15 10.20
CA LEU A 188 5.88 -1.84 9.97
C LEU A 188 5.14 -1.77 8.63
N VAL A 189 5.68 -2.37 7.56
CA VAL A 189 4.97 -2.49 6.27
C VAL A 189 3.66 -3.25 6.45
N ALA A 190 3.70 -4.41 7.11
CA ALA A 190 2.52 -5.23 7.31
C ALA A 190 1.44 -4.54 8.14
N ARG A 191 1.84 -3.81 9.19
CA ARG A 191 0.92 -3.16 10.13
C ARG A 191 0.37 -1.83 9.64
N HIS A 192 1.19 -1.03 8.96
CA HIS A 192 0.86 0.37 8.70
C HIS A 192 0.75 0.69 7.21
N VAL A 193 1.46 -0.01 6.33
CA VAL A 193 1.44 0.29 4.89
C VAL A 193 0.39 -0.53 4.16
N MET A 194 0.36 -1.85 4.40
CA MET A 194 -0.56 -2.75 3.72
C MET A 194 -2.05 -2.39 3.93
N PRO A 195 -2.50 -2.02 5.15
CA PRO A 195 -3.91 -1.63 5.33
C PRO A 195 -4.27 -0.32 4.63
N GLU A 196 -3.35 0.65 4.58
CA GLU A 196 -3.54 1.95 3.95
C GLU A 196 -3.62 1.85 2.42
N VAL A 197 -2.74 1.06 1.82
CA VAL A 197 -2.67 0.93 0.35
C VAL A 197 -3.82 0.08 -0.19
N ASN A 198 -4.28 -0.92 0.57
CA ASN A 198 -5.36 -1.81 0.15
C ASN A 198 -6.76 -1.32 0.57
N GLY A 199 -6.88 -0.12 1.13
CA GLY A 199 -8.18 0.45 1.55
C GLY A 199 -8.85 -0.28 2.71
N LEU A 200 -8.11 -1.06 3.51
CA LEU A 200 -8.67 -1.87 4.61
C LEU A 200 -9.17 -1.02 5.79
N LEU A 201 -8.83 0.27 5.79
CA LEU A 201 -9.18 1.24 6.83
C LEU A 201 -10.28 2.21 6.40
N ASP A 202 -10.73 2.15 5.15
CA ASP A 202 -11.65 3.14 4.58
C ASP A 202 -13.01 3.10 5.29
N ASP A 203 -13.59 1.91 5.45
CA ASP A 203 -14.88 1.73 6.15
C ASP A 203 -14.82 2.20 7.61
N TYR A 204 -13.68 2.00 8.29
CA TYR A 204 -13.50 2.44 9.67
C TYR A 204 -13.47 3.97 9.77
N ARG A 205 -12.80 4.62 8.82
CA ARG A 205 -12.73 6.09 8.73
C ARG A 205 -14.07 6.68 8.34
N GLU A 206 -14.76 6.08 7.39
CA GLU A 206 -16.11 6.48 6.99
C GLU A 206 -17.07 6.34 8.18
N SER A 207 -17.06 5.20 8.88
CA SER A 207 -17.88 4.98 10.07
C SER A 207 -17.59 6.02 11.16
N ASN A 208 -16.31 6.27 11.45
CA ASN A 208 -15.90 7.28 12.42
C ASN A 208 -16.42 8.67 12.04
N LYS A 209 -16.23 9.08 10.79
CA LYS A 209 -16.71 10.35 10.24
C LYS A 209 -18.25 10.44 10.32
N PHE A 210 -18.95 9.37 9.93
CA PHE A 210 -20.40 9.30 9.99
C PHE A 210 -20.93 9.53 11.42
N VAL A 211 -20.31 8.91 12.43
CA VAL A 211 -20.70 9.11 13.84
C VAL A 211 -20.41 10.53 14.32
N ILE A 212 -19.30 11.14 13.89
CA ILE A 212 -18.93 12.51 14.22
C ILE A 212 -19.88 13.52 13.57
N GLU A 213 -20.31 13.29 12.33
CA GLU A 213 -21.15 14.23 11.57
C GLU A 213 -22.64 14.08 11.91
N ASN A 214 -23.09 12.87 12.29
CA ASN A 214 -24.49 12.58 12.59
C ASN A 214 -24.77 12.52 14.10
N ARG A 215 -24.16 13.41 14.90
CA ARG A 215 -24.27 13.36 16.38
C ARG A 215 -25.70 13.40 16.87
N GLU A 216 -26.59 14.13 16.20
CA GLU A 216 -28.00 14.22 16.59
C GLU A 216 -28.68 12.84 16.60
N THR A 217 -28.45 12.01 15.59
CA THR A 217 -28.97 10.63 15.51
C THR A 217 -28.52 9.80 16.71
N TRP A 218 -27.23 9.89 17.06
CA TRP A 218 -26.65 9.15 18.18
C TRP A 218 -27.00 9.73 19.55
N GLN A 219 -27.47 10.98 19.59
CA GLN A 219 -27.95 11.66 20.78
C GLN A 219 -29.43 11.37 21.09
N ARG A 220 -30.20 10.84 20.13
CA ARG A 220 -31.60 10.42 20.34
C ARG A 220 -31.75 9.38 21.45
N ALA A 221 -30.73 8.55 21.68
CA ALA A 221 -30.70 7.65 22.82
C ALA A 221 -30.80 8.40 24.16
N GLY A 222 -30.10 9.54 24.28
CA GLY A 222 -30.21 10.44 25.43
C GLY A 222 -31.60 11.07 25.54
N ASP A 223 -32.22 11.42 24.42
CA ASP A 223 -33.57 11.98 24.39
C ASP A 223 -34.64 10.95 24.79
N ALA A 224 -34.46 9.68 24.38
CA ALA A 224 -35.30 8.57 24.80
C ALA A 224 -35.17 8.26 26.30
N ILE A 225 -33.94 8.28 26.84
CA ILE A 225 -33.69 8.16 28.29
C ILE A 225 -34.37 9.31 29.03
N ALA A 226 -34.21 10.54 28.56
CA ALA A 226 -34.91 11.71 29.12
C ALA A 226 -36.44 11.58 29.05
N SER A 227 -37.00 11.00 27.98
CA SER A 227 -38.44 10.69 27.92
C SER A 227 -38.85 9.71 29.01
N LYS A 228 -38.10 8.60 29.17
CA LYS A 228 -38.42 7.57 30.16
C LYS A 228 -38.27 8.04 31.61
N ILE A 229 -37.31 8.91 31.89
CA ILE A 229 -37.19 9.58 33.19
C ILE A 229 -38.43 10.44 33.46
N ARG A 230 -38.90 11.22 32.48
CA ARG A 230 -40.10 12.06 32.62
C ARG A 230 -41.39 11.26 32.78
N GLU A 231 -41.50 10.12 32.12
CA GLU A 231 -42.67 9.23 32.20
C GLU A 231 -42.78 8.50 33.56
N ASN A 232 -41.71 8.45 34.36
CA ASN A 232 -41.69 7.77 35.66
C ASN A 232 -41.55 8.77 36.81
N GLU A 233 -42.63 8.96 37.58
CA GLU A 233 -42.69 9.96 38.66
C GLU A 233 -41.56 9.84 39.70
N ARG A 234 -41.17 8.61 40.06
CA ARG A 234 -40.07 8.38 41.02
C ARG A 234 -38.71 8.73 40.41
N ALA A 235 -38.51 8.41 39.14
CA ALA A 235 -37.28 8.74 38.42
C ALA A 235 -37.15 10.24 38.19
N LEU A 236 -38.27 10.93 37.87
CA LEU A 236 -38.31 12.38 37.71
C LEU A 236 -37.98 13.10 39.02
N ALA A 237 -38.61 12.71 40.14
CA ALA A 237 -38.34 13.30 41.44
C ALA A 237 -36.88 13.12 41.89
N ALA A 238 -36.31 11.93 41.68
CA ALA A 238 -34.90 11.68 41.93
C ALA A 238 -33.99 12.53 41.02
N ALA A 239 -34.41 12.74 39.77
CA ALA A 239 -33.64 13.53 38.81
C ALA A 239 -33.60 15.02 39.15
N GLU A 240 -34.74 15.59 39.58
CA GLU A 240 -34.83 16.97 40.04
C GLU A 240 -34.01 17.20 41.33
N GLU A 241 -33.99 16.23 42.24
CA GLU A 241 -33.17 16.28 43.47
C GLU A 241 -31.66 16.28 43.16
N ASP A 242 -31.23 15.44 42.23
CA ASP A 242 -29.83 15.40 41.79
C ASP A 242 -29.43 16.68 41.03
N GLU A 243 -30.31 17.23 40.19
CA GLU A 243 -30.08 18.51 39.50
C GLU A 243 -29.98 19.67 40.50
N ALA A 244 -30.83 19.71 41.53
CA ALA A 244 -30.77 20.68 42.63
C ALA A 244 -29.47 20.58 43.45
N ARG A 245 -28.83 19.41 43.46
CA ARG A 245 -27.51 19.15 44.10
C ARG A 245 -26.34 19.38 43.15
N GLY A 246 -26.58 19.89 41.95
CA GLY A 246 -25.54 20.19 40.95
C GLY A 246 -24.96 18.95 40.26
N ARG A 247 -25.69 17.82 40.26
CA ARG A 247 -25.30 16.57 39.59
C ARG A 247 -26.12 16.41 38.31
N PRO A 248 -25.63 16.88 37.15
CA PRO A 248 -26.38 16.76 35.91
C PRO A 248 -26.48 15.28 35.49
N ILE A 249 -27.69 14.81 35.26
CA ILE A 249 -27.98 13.42 34.85
C ILE A 249 -27.72 13.20 33.36
N LEU A 250 -27.72 14.26 32.55
CA LEU A 250 -27.41 14.23 31.12
C LEU A 250 -26.05 14.89 30.87
N GLY A 251 -25.29 14.32 29.92
CA GLY A 251 -23.96 14.81 29.54
C GLY A 251 -23.93 16.30 29.19
N SER A 252 -22.84 16.96 29.63
CA SER A 252 -22.55 18.40 29.64
C SER A 252 -23.42 19.30 28.76
N GLY A 253 -24.23 20.16 29.39
CA GLY A 253 -24.88 21.32 28.77
C GLY A 253 -26.34 21.14 28.34
N ARG A 254 -26.94 19.97 28.55
CA ARG A 254 -28.35 19.74 28.21
C ARG A 254 -29.28 20.01 29.39
N ARG A 255 -30.16 21.00 29.23
CA ARG A 255 -31.41 21.09 30.01
C ARG A 255 -32.49 20.28 29.30
N LEU A 256 -33.36 19.64 30.07
CA LEU A 256 -34.59 19.00 29.57
C LEU A 256 -35.42 20.07 28.84
N ARG A 257 -35.41 20.06 27.49
CA ARG A 257 -36.32 20.92 26.72
C ARG A 257 -37.71 20.27 26.68
N PRO A 258 -38.80 21.05 26.81
CA PRO A 258 -40.15 20.57 26.56
C PRO A 258 -40.25 19.96 25.16
N GLY A 259 -40.94 18.81 25.07
CA GLY A 259 -40.85 17.88 23.96
C GLY A 259 -41.20 18.45 22.59
N VAL A 260 -40.47 17.97 21.58
CA VAL A 260 -40.98 17.86 20.21
C VAL A 260 -41.29 16.39 19.99
N ALA A 261 -42.47 15.98 20.44
CA ALA A 261 -43.08 14.75 19.97
C ALA A 261 -43.80 15.09 18.67
N ASP A 262 -43.07 15.09 17.55
CA ASP A 262 -43.67 14.85 16.25
C ASP A 262 -42.57 14.56 15.23
N THR A 263 -42.31 13.27 15.03
CA THR A 263 -41.93 12.77 13.71
C THR A 263 -42.96 11.72 13.36
N LYS A 264 -44.01 12.17 12.66
CA LYS A 264 -44.84 11.27 11.86
C LYS A 264 -43.92 10.55 10.89
N ALA A 265 -43.87 9.22 11.00
CA ALA A 265 -43.38 8.39 9.92
C ALA A 265 -44.41 8.50 8.78
N GLU A 266 -44.00 9.09 7.66
CA GLU A 266 -44.71 8.91 6.39
C GLU A 266 -44.17 7.64 5.72
N GLU A 267 -45.12 6.79 5.31
CA GLU A 267 -44.95 5.58 4.49
C GLU A 267 -44.49 5.89 3.06
#